data_AF-A0A9W3AYH3-F1
#
_entry.id   AF-A0A9W3AYH3-F1
#
_cell.length_a   1.000
_cell.length_b   1.000
_cell.length_c   1.000
_cell.angle_alpha   90.00
_cell.angle_beta   90.00
_cell.angle_gamma   90.00
#
_symmetry.space_group_name_H-M   'P 1'
#
loop_
_entity.id
_entity.type
_entity.pdbx_description
1 polymer ?
#
loop_
_entity_poly.entity_id
_entity_poly.type
_entity_poly.pdbx_seq_one_letter_code
_entity_poly.pdbx_strand_id
1 'polypeptide(L)'
;MNSITGFVIAVTVSYLTTVNAGTSDLGPVVATYTPACQLVVAYNSSEVLNLTVSCNYISIYAGYFDRVKLGFCTENEYNNLTVTVCGGNVTDTKVSPARTNFYAAVNNVSHSCQSNIYTCIKSSVISMAVRQQEQFCSLMSLNVGGTTSEQCLTTGDHNCTQDEFNQLKTAACSVNSTTVDQNFTTALLSTTSKCQSMISYCAGNSKDAWYYVFVLQYCQALKVDNAEACFKFDGACTNAEFDMLKLEACGPETTTMSVSSPTTTLSTPPIGATNLTLTTPPNIATNISGTLMVIVLSWATAFSSTLPEL
;
A
#
# COMPACT_ATOMS: atom_id res chain seq x y z
N MET A 1 47.03 -5.12 -4.60
CA MET A 1 46.60 -4.71 -3.24
C MET A 1 46.09 -3.29 -3.35
N ASN A 2 44.80 -3.09 -3.64
CA ASN A 2 44.17 -1.77 -3.65
C ASN A 2 42.97 -1.83 -2.69
N SER A 3 43.05 -0.98 -1.67
CA SER A 3 42.13 -0.86 -0.56
C SER A 3 40.79 -0.30 -1.03
N ILE A 4 39.70 -1.01 -0.77
CA ILE A 4 38.33 -0.53 -0.90
C ILE A 4 37.98 0.12 0.44
N THR A 5 38.08 1.44 0.51
CA THR A 5 37.55 2.24 1.63
C THR A 5 36.03 2.29 1.49
N GLY A 6 35.34 1.38 2.18
CA GLY A 6 33.89 1.38 2.30
C GLY A 6 33.41 2.54 3.18
N PHE A 7 32.67 3.48 2.58
CA PHE A 7 31.86 4.44 3.33
C PHE A 7 30.58 3.74 3.79
N VAL A 8 30.56 3.26 5.03
CA VAL A 8 29.31 2.97 5.74
C VAL A 8 28.81 4.30 6.29
N ILE A 9 27.93 4.98 5.55
CA ILE A 9 27.16 6.07 6.13
C ILE A 9 26.08 5.41 6.98
N ALA A 10 26.39 5.20 8.27
CA ALA A 10 25.39 4.95 9.27
C ALA A 10 24.49 6.19 9.34
N VAL A 11 23.29 6.10 8.78
CA VAL A 11 22.24 7.09 9.07
C VAL A 11 21.77 6.81 10.49
N THR A 12 22.48 7.35 11.47
CA THR A 12 21.93 7.53 12.82
C THR A 12 20.85 8.60 12.70
N VAL A 13 19.61 8.16 12.48
CA VAL A 13 18.47 9.02 12.75
C VAL A 13 18.46 9.22 14.26
N SER A 14 18.90 10.38 14.72
CA SER A 14 18.86 10.79 16.11
C SER A 14 17.43 11.06 16.57
N TYR A 15 16.57 10.05 16.60
CA TYR A 15 15.38 10.04 17.46
C TYR A 15 15.79 9.51 18.83
N LEU A 16 16.51 10.34 19.58
CA LEU A 16 16.61 10.19 21.04
C LEU A 16 15.32 10.75 21.66
N THR A 17 14.19 10.13 21.39
CA THR A 17 13.09 10.10 22.34
C THR A 17 13.35 8.90 23.22
N THR A 18 13.47 9.13 24.52
CA THR A 18 13.55 8.09 25.55
C THR A 18 12.39 7.11 25.36
N VAL A 19 12.62 6.01 24.63
CA VAL A 19 11.66 4.91 24.59
C VAL A 19 11.67 4.36 26.01
N ASN A 20 10.58 4.56 26.74
CA ASN A 20 10.43 3.97 28.07
C ASN A 20 10.61 2.46 27.90
N ALA A 21 11.74 1.93 28.38
CA ALA A 21 11.99 0.50 28.46
C ALA A 21 11.07 -0.08 29.53
N GLY A 22 9.80 -0.26 29.17
CA GLY A 22 8.74 -0.75 30.02
C GLY A 22 7.84 -1.70 29.25
N THR A 23 6.95 -2.34 29.98
CA THR A 23 5.81 -3.05 29.44
C THR A 23 4.58 -2.18 29.69
N SER A 24 3.66 -2.11 28.72
CA SER A 24 2.39 -1.42 28.94
C SER A 24 1.26 -2.32 28.49
N ASP A 25 0.24 -2.41 29.34
CA ASP A 25 -1.04 -2.98 28.95
C ASP A 25 -1.73 -2.00 28.01
N LEU A 26 -1.80 -2.38 26.72
CA LEU A 26 -2.49 -1.59 25.71
C LEU A 26 -4.01 -1.82 25.72
N GLY A 27 -4.50 -2.80 26.48
CA GLY A 27 -5.91 -3.14 26.58
C GLY A 27 -6.82 -1.94 26.86
N PRO A 28 -6.55 -1.12 27.90
CA PRO A 28 -7.36 0.06 28.21
C PRO A 28 -7.39 1.10 27.08
N VAL A 29 -6.30 1.26 26.35
CA VAL A 29 -6.21 2.22 25.24
C VAL A 29 -6.99 1.70 24.04
N VAL A 30 -6.77 0.44 23.66
CA VAL A 30 -7.42 -0.20 22.51
C VAL A 30 -8.93 -0.36 22.73
N ALA A 31 -9.37 -0.56 23.97
CA ALA A 31 -10.80 -0.62 24.31
C ALA A 31 -11.57 0.67 23.99
N THR A 32 -10.87 1.81 23.81
CA THR A 32 -11.49 3.08 23.40
C THR A 32 -11.65 3.22 21.89
N TYR A 33 -11.04 2.33 21.10
CA TYR A 33 -11.08 2.40 19.64
C TYR A 33 -12.39 1.83 19.12
N THR A 34 -12.70 2.14 17.87
CA THR A 34 -13.80 1.57 17.10
C THR A 34 -13.68 0.05 17.03
N PRO A 35 -14.80 -0.70 17.03
CA PRO A 35 -14.76 -2.16 16.97
C PRO A 35 -13.93 -2.70 15.79
N ALA A 36 -13.98 -2.02 14.64
CA ALA A 36 -13.24 -2.42 13.46
C ALA A 36 -11.72 -2.21 13.63
N CYS A 37 -11.30 -1.15 14.30
CA CYS A 37 -9.90 -0.94 14.66
C CYS A 37 -9.44 -1.94 15.72
N GLN A 38 -10.27 -2.22 16.72
CA GLN A 38 -9.97 -3.22 17.76
C GLN A 38 -9.66 -4.58 17.14
N LEU A 39 -10.40 -5.02 16.12
CA LEU A 39 -10.15 -6.27 15.39
C LEU A 39 -8.76 -6.36 14.77
N VAL A 40 -8.30 -5.27 14.15
CA VAL A 40 -6.97 -5.22 13.52
C VAL A 40 -5.88 -5.07 14.58
N VAL A 41 -6.18 -4.42 15.70
CA VAL A 41 -5.21 -4.21 16.78
C VAL A 41 -5.07 -5.41 17.72
N ALA A 42 -6.15 -6.16 17.95
CA ALA A 42 -6.24 -7.23 18.93
C ALA A 42 -5.58 -8.54 18.50
N TYR A 43 -5.14 -8.67 17.25
CA TYR A 43 -4.31 -9.79 16.80
C TYR A 43 -2.91 -9.65 17.48
N ASN A 44 -2.69 -10.46 18.53
CA ASN A 44 -1.53 -10.51 19.46
C ASN A 44 -1.63 -9.71 20.78
N SER A 45 -2.82 -9.29 21.22
CA SER A 45 -3.00 -8.54 22.49
C SER A 45 -2.79 -9.36 23.79
N SER A 46 -2.55 -10.67 23.71
CA SER A 46 -2.17 -11.50 24.87
C SER A 46 -0.69 -11.38 25.25
N GLU A 47 0.13 -10.71 24.44
CA GLU A 47 1.54 -10.53 24.73
C GLU A 47 1.77 -9.20 25.43
N VAL A 48 2.41 -9.26 26.59
CA VAL A 48 3.04 -8.11 27.21
C VAL A 48 4.05 -7.56 26.20
N LEU A 49 3.66 -6.52 25.48
CA LEU A 49 4.44 -5.99 24.38
C LEU A 49 5.68 -5.28 24.91
N ASN A 50 6.85 -5.68 24.42
CA ASN A 50 8.07 -4.92 24.61
C ASN A 50 7.91 -3.60 23.86
N LEU A 51 7.80 -2.49 24.59
CA LEU A 51 7.52 -1.17 24.01
C LEU A 51 8.56 -0.75 22.97
N THR A 52 9.82 -1.19 23.08
CA THR A 52 10.87 -0.88 22.09
C THR A 52 10.65 -1.62 20.77
N VAL A 53 10.32 -2.91 20.82
CA VAL A 53 10.02 -3.72 19.62
C VAL A 53 8.71 -3.25 18.98
N SER A 54 7.72 -2.93 19.82
CA SER A 54 6.41 -2.47 19.41
C SER A 54 6.46 -1.07 18.82
N CYS A 55 7.25 -0.19 19.41
CA CYS A 55 7.48 1.12 18.84
C CYS A 55 8.21 1.02 17.52
N ASN A 56 9.21 0.15 17.36
CA ASN A 56 9.81 -0.08 16.03
C ASN A 56 8.74 -0.57 15.05
N TYR A 57 7.93 -1.57 15.38
CA TYR A 57 6.90 -2.08 14.46
C TYR A 57 5.79 -1.05 14.12
N ILE A 58 5.34 -0.26 15.10
CA ILE A 58 4.30 0.77 14.94
C ILE A 58 4.88 2.04 14.29
N SER A 59 6.13 2.40 14.54
CA SER A 59 6.79 3.51 13.84
C SER A 59 7.24 3.13 12.44
N ILE A 60 7.44 1.82 12.17
CA ILE A 60 7.70 1.32 10.83
C ILE A 60 6.43 1.45 9.98
N TYR A 61 6.64 1.94 8.77
CA TYR A 61 5.65 2.13 7.71
C TYR A 61 4.58 1.01 7.67
N ALA A 62 4.98 -0.26 7.79
CA ALA A 62 4.10 -1.42 7.76
C ALA A 62 2.95 -1.41 8.78
N GLY A 63 3.17 -0.89 10.01
CA GLY A 63 2.12 -0.81 11.04
C GLY A 63 0.98 0.14 10.63
N TYR A 64 1.31 1.26 10.01
CA TYR A 64 0.35 2.22 9.48
C TYR A 64 -0.42 1.62 8.30
N PHE A 65 0.26 0.87 7.43
CA PHE A 65 -0.41 0.20 6.32
C PHE A 65 -1.45 -0.81 6.80
N ASP A 66 -1.05 -1.69 7.71
CA ASP A 66 -1.92 -2.76 8.18
C ASP A 66 -3.13 -2.20 8.94
N ARG A 67 -2.91 -1.23 9.83
CA ARG A 67 -3.95 -0.73 10.74
C ARG A 67 -4.84 0.33 10.11
N VAL A 68 -4.27 1.23 9.30
CA VAL A 68 -4.97 2.40 8.76
C VAL A 68 -5.25 2.31 7.27
N LYS A 69 -4.27 1.93 6.45
CA LYS A 69 -4.42 1.94 4.97
C LYS A 69 -5.05 0.69 4.40
N LEU A 70 -5.06 -0.42 5.13
CA LEU A 70 -5.77 -1.64 4.79
C LEU A 70 -6.82 -1.96 5.85
N GLY A 71 -6.44 -1.87 7.13
CA GLY A 71 -7.34 -1.96 8.27
C GLY A 71 -8.30 -0.77 8.38
N PHE A 72 -9.02 -0.75 9.50
CA PHE A 72 -10.11 0.20 9.75
C PHE A 72 -9.84 1.15 10.92
N CYS A 73 -8.60 1.19 11.42
CA CYS A 73 -8.22 2.23 12.35
C CYS A 73 -8.23 3.58 11.64
N THR A 74 -8.86 4.55 12.29
CA THR A 74 -8.70 5.96 11.99
C THR A 74 -7.27 6.39 12.31
N GLU A 75 -6.84 7.46 11.66
CA GLU A 75 -5.55 8.08 11.93
C GLU A 75 -5.45 8.59 13.36
N ASN A 76 -6.55 9.05 13.96
CA ASN A 76 -6.55 9.46 15.35
C ASN A 76 -6.30 8.27 16.30
N GLU A 77 -6.93 7.12 16.06
CA GLU A 77 -6.67 5.90 16.85
C GLU A 77 -5.23 5.42 16.69
N TYR A 78 -4.72 5.43 15.46
CA TYR A 78 -3.33 5.08 15.19
C TYR A 78 -2.32 6.05 15.82
N ASN A 79 -2.61 7.35 15.75
CA ASN A 79 -1.79 8.39 16.34
C ASN A 79 -1.78 8.25 17.86
N ASN A 80 -2.95 8.03 18.48
CA ASN A 80 -3.05 7.77 19.90
C ASN A 80 -2.25 6.51 20.31
N LEU A 81 -2.34 5.43 19.52
CA LEU A 81 -1.55 4.21 19.74
C LEU A 81 -0.04 4.50 19.64
N THR A 82 0.36 5.24 18.61
CA THR A 82 1.76 5.60 18.37
C THR A 82 2.30 6.52 19.47
N VAL A 83 1.55 7.52 19.91
CA VAL A 83 1.92 8.39 21.04
C VAL A 83 2.07 7.55 22.31
N THR A 84 1.12 6.64 22.56
CA THR A 84 1.14 5.76 23.74
C THR A 84 2.37 4.86 23.75
N VAL A 85 2.72 4.25 22.62
CA VAL A 85 3.81 3.27 22.54
C VAL A 85 5.19 3.91 22.32
N CYS A 86 5.27 4.99 21.56
CA CYS A 86 6.52 5.62 21.11
C CYS A 86 6.83 6.97 21.77
N GLY A 87 5.88 7.62 22.45
CA GLY A 87 6.09 8.90 23.12
C GLY A 87 6.33 10.10 22.19
N GLY A 88 5.97 10.00 20.91
CA GLY A 88 6.18 11.05 19.90
C GLY A 88 4.89 11.77 19.48
N ASN A 89 5.03 12.98 18.93
CA ASN A 89 3.92 13.68 18.27
C ASN A 89 3.76 13.16 16.84
N VAL A 90 2.54 12.75 16.47
CA VAL A 90 2.23 12.31 15.11
C VAL A 90 1.50 13.44 14.38
N THR A 91 1.84 13.67 13.12
CA THR A 91 1.13 14.65 12.28
C THR A 91 -0.22 14.10 11.87
N ASP A 92 -1.26 14.90 12.03
CA ASP A 92 -2.59 14.57 11.54
C ASP A 92 -2.56 14.40 10.03
N THR A 93 -3.01 13.23 9.57
CA THR A 93 -3.22 12.99 8.15
C THR A 93 -4.64 13.40 7.80
N LYS A 94 -4.78 14.14 6.70
CA LYS A 94 -6.10 14.52 6.21
C LYS A 94 -6.89 13.28 5.79
N VAL A 95 -8.04 13.06 6.42
CA VAL A 95 -8.99 12.00 6.09
C VAL A 95 -9.96 12.53 5.03
N SER A 96 -10.25 11.74 4.00
CA SER A 96 -11.21 12.14 2.98
C SER A 96 -12.67 11.93 3.42
N PRO A 97 -13.62 12.63 2.78
CA PRO A 97 -15.04 12.34 2.95
C PRO A 97 -15.42 10.89 2.60
N ALA A 98 -14.88 10.34 1.51
CA ALA A 98 -15.15 8.96 1.10
C ALA A 98 -14.71 7.94 2.17
N ARG A 99 -13.49 8.11 2.73
CA ARG A 99 -12.98 7.23 3.79
C ARG A 99 -13.82 7.35 5.07
N THR A 100 -14.12 8.57 5.47
CA THR A 100 -14.96 8.84 6.66
C THR A 100 -16.32 8.15 6.54
N ASN A 101 -16.98 8.28 5.39
CA ASN A 101 -18.30 7.70 5.15
C ASN A 101 -18.27 6.16 5.15
N PHE A 102 -17.28 5.57 4.47
CA PHE A 102 -17.14 4.11 4.42
C PHE A 102 -16.83 3.52 5.81
N TYR A 103 -15.94 4.14 6.59
CA TYR A 103 -15.59 3.64 7.92
C TYR A 103 -16.76 3.74 8.90
N ALA A 104 -17.57 4.79 8.81
CA ALA A 104 -18.80 4.89 9.59
C ALA A 104 -19.75 3.71 9.29
N ALA A 105 -19.87 3.30 8.02
CA ALA A 105 -20.66 2.13 7.66
C ALA A 105 -20.06 0.82 8.18
N VAL A 106 -18.73 0.65 8.08
CA VAL A 106 -18.03 -0.52 8.64
C VAL A 106 -18.26 -0.64 10.15
N ASN A 107 -18.25 0.47 10.89
CA ASN A 107 -18.49 0.44 12.33
C ASN A 107 -19.96 0.13 12.72
N ASN A 108 -20.88 0.20 11.76
CA ASN A 108 -22.31 -0.04 11.99
C ASN A 108 -22.76 -1.46 11.59
N VAL A 109 -21.88 -2.28 11.01
CA VAL A 109 -22.17 -3.70 10.75
C VAL A 109 -21.66 -4.58 11.90
N SER A 110 -22.09 -5.84 11.93
CA SER A 110 -21.69 -6.80 12.95
C SER A 110 -20.19 -7.04 12.99
N HIS A 111 -19.69 -7.45 14.15
CA HIS A 111 -18.27 -7.75 14.36
C HIS A 111 -17.76 -8.87 13.42
N SER A 112 -18.60 -9.88 13.14
CA SER A 112 -18.30 -10.92 12.15
C SER A 112 -18.12 -10.32 10.75
N CYS A 113 -19.06 -9.47 10.32
CA CYS A 113 -18.93 -8.76 9.05
C CYS A 113 -17.68 -7.90 8.99
N GLN A 114 -17.38 -7.09 10.02
CA GLN A 114 -16.16 -6.27 10.08
C GLN A 114 -14.88 -7.09 9.86
N SER A 115 -14.78 -8.24 10.53
CA SER A 115 -13.66 -9.16 10.37
C SER A 115 -13.58 -9.71 8.94
N ASN A 116 -14.72 -10.07 8.35
CA ASN A 116 -14.75 -10.60 6.99
C ASN A 116 -14.40 -9.54 5.94
N ILE A 117 -14.74 -8.26 6.16
CA ILE A 117 -14.34 -7.18 5.23
C ILE A 117 -12.83 -7.09 5.12
N TYR A 118 -12.10 -7.13 6.24
CA TYR A 118 -10.65 -7.09 6.24
C TYR A 118 -10.05 -8.29 5.50
N THR A 119 -10.55 -9.50 5.79
CA THR A 119 -10.12 -10.74 5.10
C THR A 119 -10.38 -10.66 3.60
N CYS A 120 -11.57 -10.21 3.21
CA CYS A 120 -11.96 -10.08 1.82
C CYS A 120 -11.06 -9.10 1.06
N ILE A 121 -10.76 -7.93 1.65
CA ILE A 121 -9.84 -6.95 1.04
C ILE A 121 -8.45 -7.56 0.82
N LYS A 122 -7.95 -8.36 1.76
CA LYS A 122 -6.61 -8.97 1.65
C LYS A 122 -6.53 -10.17 0.72
N SER A 123 -7.66 -10.72 0.29
CA SER A 123 -7.69 -11.88 -0.60
C SER A 123 -7.19 -11.58 -2.02
N SER A 124 -7.16 -10.29 -2.42
CA SER A 124 -6.69 -9.86 -3.73
C SER A 124 -5.90 -8.55 -3.64
N VAL A 125 -4.75 -8.50 -4.31
CA VAL A 125 -3.95 -7.28 -4.48
C VAL A 125 -4.75 -6.15 -5.16
N ILE A 126 -5.76 -6.49 -5.97
CA ILE A 126 -6.64 -5.49 -6.62
C ILE A 126 -7.53 -4.86 -5.56
N SER A 127 -8.20 -5.67 -4.74
CA SER A 127 -9.02 -5.18 -3.61
C SER A 127 -8.19 -4.31 -2.67
N MET A 128 -6.95 -4.71 -2.36
CA MET A 128 -6.01 -3.91 -1.57
C MET A 128 -5.74 -2.55 -2.23
N ALA A 129 -5.35 -2.52 -3.51
CA ALA A 129 -5.04 -1.28 -4.21
C ALA A 129 -6.26 -0.34 -4.28
N VAL A 130 -7.41 -0.86 -4.70
CA VAL A 130 -8.69 -0.11 -4.82
C VAL A 130 -9.07 0.50 -3.47
N ARG A 131 -8.92 -0.25 -2.37
CA ARG A 131 -9.17 0.25 -1.02
C ARG A 131 -8.17 1.32 -0.59
N GLN A 132 -6.89 1.13 -0.88
CA GLN A 132 -5.84 2.07 -0.48
C GLN A 132 -6.00 3.43 -1.18
N GLN A 133 -6.44 3.42 -2.44
CA GLN A 133 -6.80 4.62 -3.22
C GLN A 133 -8.26 5.08 -2.99
N GLU A 134 -8.92 4.56 -1.95
CA GLU A 134 -10.25 5.01 -1.51
C GLU A 134 -11.37 4.93 -2.56
N GLN A 135 -11.22 4.03 -3.55
CA GLN A 135 -12.27 3.75 -4.53
C GLN A 135 -13.32 2.79 -3.94
N PHE A 136 -13.97 3.15 -2.84
CA PHE A 136 -14.83 2.25 -2.08
C PHE A 136 -16.05 1.74 -2.88
N CYS A 137 -16.66 2.57 -3.73
CA CYS A 137 -17.77 2.11 -4.57
C CYS A 137 -17.32 1.02 -5.55
N SER A 138 -16.16 1.21 -6.19
CA SER A 138 -15.53 0.21 -7.05
C SER A 138 -15.18 -1.04 -6.25
N LEU A 139 -14.67 -0.89 -5.02
CA LEU A 139 -14.37 -2.01 -4.11
C LEU A 139 -15.62 -2.84 -3.82
N MET A 140 -16.77 -2.24 -3.58
CA MET A 140 -18.02 -2.97 -3.31
C MET A 140 -18.67 -3.58 -4.57
N SER A 141 -18.19 -3.22 -5.75
CA SER A 141 -18.68 -3.72 -7.04
C SER A 141 -17.64 -4.56 -7.79
N LEU A 142 -16.53 -4.90 -7.12
CA LEU A 142 -15.40 -5.56 -7.74
C LEU A 142 -15.74 -7.01 -8.09
N ASN A 143 -15.20 -7.49 -9.21
CA ASN A 143 -15.23 -8.89 -9.62
C ASN A 143 -13.84 -9.28 -10.13
N VAL A 144 -13.13 -10.11 -9.37
CA VAL A 144 -11.78 -10.60 -9.72
C VAL A 144 -11.82 -12.11 -9.81
N GLY A 145 -11.46 -12.68 -10.96
CA GLY A 145 -11.44 -14.14 -11.14
C GLY A 145 -12.79 -14.81 -10.94
N GLY A 146 -13.90 -14.10 -11.16
CA GLY A 146 -15.26 -14.62 -10.95
C GLY A 146 -15.76 -14.52 -9.51
N THR A 147 -14.93 -14.05 -8.56
CA THR A 147 -15.34 -13.77 -7.19
C THR A 147 -15.72 -12.30 -7.07
N THR A 148 -16.99 -12.05 -6.77
CA THR A 148 -17.50 -10.70 -6.50
C THR A 148 -17.24 -10.29 -5.05
N SER A 149 -17.16 -8.99 -4.78
CA SER A 149 -17.08 -8.47 -3.41
C SER A 149 -18.26 -8.91 -2.54
N GLU A 150 -19.45 -9.00 -3.14
CA GLU A 150 -20.64 -9.53 -2.46
C GLU A 150 -20.45 -10.97 -2.03
N GLN A 151 -20.06 -11.86 -2.94
CA GLN A 151 -19.81 -13.27 -2.62
C GLN A 151 -18.73 -13.42 -1.55
N CYS A 152 -17.65 -12.68 -1.67
CA CYS A 152 -16.54 -12.68 -0.72
C CYS A 152 -16.97 -12.22 0.69
N LEU A 153 -17.88 -11.24 0.77
CA LEU A 153 -18.36 -10.71 2.05
C LEU A 153 -19.50 -11.51 2.67
N THR A 154 -20.28 -12.26 1.88
CA THR A 154 -21.53 -12.92 2.31
C THR A 154 -21.44 -14.46 2.40
N THR A 155 -20.34 -15.08 1.97
CA THR A 155 -20.14 -16.56 1.96
C THR A 155 -19.14 -17.04 3.02
N GLY A 156 -19.43 -18.15 3.74
CA GLY A 156 -18.64 -18.65 4.90
C GLY A 156 -19.41 -18.71 6.24
N ASP A 157 -18.69 -18.90 7.37
CA ASP A 157 -19.29 -19.05 8.72
C ASP A 157 -19.27 -17.75 9.57
N HIS A 158 -18.72 -16.65 9.06
CA HIS A 158 -18.55 -15.37 9.78
C HIS A 158 -18.76 -14.16 8.88
N ASN A 159 -19.88 -14.14 8.15
CA ASN A 159 -20.04 -13.22 7.02
C ASN A 159 -20.92 -12.03 7.34
N CYS A 160 -20.88 -11.07 6.45
CA CYS A 160 -21.93 -10.07 6.33
C CYS A 160 -23.23 -10.74 5.89
N THR A 161 -24.33 -10.31 6.48
CA THR A 161 -25.67 -10.49 5.91
C THR A 161 -25.81 -9.68 4.62
N GLN A 162 -26.81 -10.01 3.81
CA GLN A 162 -27.12 -9.25 2.61
C GLN A 162 -27.43 -7.78 2.92
N ASP A 163 -28.14 -7.51 4.02
CA ASP A 163 -28.49 -6.15 4.43
C ASP A 163 -27.26 -5.34 4.83
N GLU A 164 -26.31 -5.94 5.56
CA GLU A 164 -25.03 -5.32 5.89
C GLU A 164 -24.20 -5.03 4.63
N PHE A 165 -24.16 -5.96 3.67
CA PHE A 165 -23.51 -5.71 2.39
C PHE A 165 -24.16 -4.54 1.64
N ASN A 166 -25.49 -4.51 1.56
CA ASN A 166 -26.22 -3.43 0.92
C ASN A 166 -25.99 -2.07 1.61
N GLN A 167 -25.89 -2.06 2.94
CA GLN A 167 -25.54 -0.87 3.72
C GLN A 167 -24.13 -0.38 3.39
N LEU A 168 -23.14 -1.28 3.38
CA LEU A 168 -21.76 -0.96 3.03
C LEU A 168 -21.67 -0.42 1.60
N LYS A 169 -22.32 -1.08 0.63
CA LYS A 169 -22.36 -0.67 -0.77
C LYS A 169 -23.01 0.71 -0.95
N THR A 170 -24.13 0.95 -0.27
CA THR A 170 -24.82 2.25 -0.32
C THR A 170 -23.91 3.36 0.20
N ALA A 171 -23.26 3.17 1.35
CA ALA A 171 -22.33 4.16 1.90
C ALA A 171 -21.08 4.34 1.01
N ALA A 172 -20.51 3.25 0.50
CA ALA A 172 -19.35 3.29 -0.38
C ALA A 172 -19.62 4.10 -1.66
N CYS A 173 -20.85 4.04 -2.19
CA CYS A 173 -21.24 4.70 -3.43
C CYS A 173 -21.90 6.06 -3.25
N SER A 174 -22.27 6.47 -2.02
CA SER A 174 -22.89 7.78 -1.78
C SER A 174 -21.89 8.94 -1.74
N VAL A 175 -20.60 8.68 -1.48
CA VAL A 175 -19.55 9.70 -1.38
C VAL A 175 -18.30 9.23 -2.13
N ASN A 176 -17.94 9.91 -3.20
CA ASN A 176 -16.76 9.61 -4.02
C ASN A 176 -15.61 10.62 -3.88
N SER A 177 -15.81 11.71 -3.13
CA SER A 177 -14.77 12.73 -2.95
C SER A 177 -13.62 12.18 -2.11
N THR A 178 -12.45 12.09 -2.74
CA THR A 178 -11.18 11.70 -2.11
C THR A 178 -10.11 12.77 -2.33
N THR A 179 -9.08 12.75 -1.48
CA THR A 179 -7.83 13.49 -1.67
C THR A 179 -6.66 12.59 -2.08
N VAL A 180 -6.91 11.30 -2.27
CA VAL A 180 -5.91 10.30 -2.66
C VAL A 180 -5.89 10.18 -4.17
N ASP A 181 -4.70 10.03 -4.75
CA ASP A 181 -4.54 9.73 -6.18
C ASP A 181 -5.15 8.35 -6.50
N GLN A 182 -5.99 8.29 -7.53
CA GLN A 182 -6.74 7.12 -7.97
C GLN A 182 -6.29 6.61 -9.35
N ASN A 183 -5.24 7.20 -9.93
CA ASN A 183 -4.84 6.92 -11.31
C ASN A 183 -4.49 5.45 -11.54
N PHE A 184 -3.66 4.86 -10.68
CA PHE A 184 -3.27 3.45 -10.79
C PHE A 184 -4.47 2.50 -10.75
N THR A 185 -5.37 2.66 -9.78
CA THR A 185 -6.56 1.79 -9.68
C THR A 185 -7.57 2.05 -10.78
N THR A 186 -7.65 3.28 -11.30
CA THR A 186 -8.45 3.59 -12.49
C THR A 186 -7.93 2.84 -13.72
N ALA A 187 -6.61 2.83 -13.94
CA ALA A 187 -5.99 2.01 -14.99
C ALA A 187 -6.16 0.49 -14.74
N LEU A 188 -6.00 0.05 -13.49
CA LEU A 188 -6.21 -1.35 -13.11
C LEU A 188 -7.62 -1.83 -13.44
N LEU A 189 -8.63 -1.04 -13.09
CA LEU A 189 -10.04 -1.36 -13.32
C LEU A 189 -10.46 -1.20 -14.79
N SER A 190 -9.69 -0.47 -15.62
CA SER A 190 -9.95 -0.37 -17.06
C SER A 190 -9.34 -1.51 -17.88
N THR A 191 -8.47 -2.32 -17.28
CA THR A 191 -8.00 -3.57 -17.90
C THR A 191 -9.11 -4.62 -17.98
N THR A 192 -8.95 -5.59 -18.87
CA THR A 192 -9.87 -6.72 -19.03
C THR A 192 -9.94 -7.58 -17.77
N SER A 193 -11.06 -8.27 -17.55
CA SER A 193 -11.22 -9.19 -16.43
C SER A 193 -10.20 -10.34 -16.44
N LYS A 194 -9.76 -10.79 -17.63
CA LYS A 194 -8.68 -11.78 -17.78
C LYS A 194 -7.36 -11.21 -17.25
N CYS A 195 -7.02 -9.96 -17.62
CA CYS A 195 -5.83 -9.28 -17.12
C CYS A 195 -5.88 -9.05 -15.60
N GLN A 196 -7.00 -8.55 -15.07
CA GLN A 196 -7.21 -8.35 -13.63
C GLN A 196 -7.03 -9.67 -12.85
N SER A 197 -7.59 -10.76 -13.35
CA SER A 197 -7.46 -12.08 -12.71
C SER A 197 -6.01 -12.55 -12.70
N MET A 198 -5.27 -12.35 -13.80
CA MET A 198 -3.85 -12.71 -13.88
C MET A 198 -2.97 -11.85 -12.99
N ILE A 199 -3.22 -10.53 -12.91
CA ILE A 199 -2.53 -9.64 -11.98
C ILE A 199 -2.75 -10.11 -10.55
N SER A 200 -4.00 -10.42 -10.18
CA SER A 200 -4.33 -10.91 -8.84
C SER A 200 -3.62 -12.22 -8.52
N TYR A 201 -3.57 -13.16 -9.46
CA TYR A 201 -2.87 -14.43 -9.32
C TYR A 201 -1.34 -14.24 -9.16
N CYS A 202 -0.72 -13.53 -10.11
CA CYS A 202 0.72 -13.37 -10.18
C CYS A 202 1.29 -12.55 -9.01
N ALA A 203 0.68 -11.40 -8.69
CA ALA A 203 1.14 -10.58 -7.58
C ALA A 203 0.70 -11.16 -6.22
N GLY A 204 -0.39 -11.93 -6.16
CA GLY A 204 -0.77 -12.68 -4.96
C GLY A 204 0.21 -13.82 -4.61
N ASN A 205 0.78 -14.48 -5.61
CA ASN A 205 1.76 -15.56 -5.43
C ASN A 205 3.20 -15.09 -5.25
N SER A 206 3.50 -13.81 -5.55
CA SER A 206 4.81 -13.21 -5.31
C SER A 206 4.80 -12.43 -4.00
N LYS A 207 5.57 -12.91 -3.01
CA LYS A 207 5.70 -12.25 -1.70
C LYS A 207 6.12 -10.79 -1.82
N ASP A 208 7.07 -10.50 -2.72
CA ASP A 208 7.59 -9.15 -2.93
C ASP A 208 6.56 -8.26 -3.61
N ALA A 209 5.89 -8.73 -4.68
CA ALA A 209 4.87 -7.95 -5.36
C ALA A 209 3.68 -7.66 -4.44
N TRP A 210 3.22 -8.66 -3.70
CA TRP A 210 2.18 -8.51 -2.69
C TRP A 210 2.58 -7.46 -1.64
N TYR A 211 3.80 -7.54 -1.10
CA TYR A 211 4.29 -6.58 -0.11
C TYR A 211 4.39 -5.16 -0.69
N TYR A 212 4.88 -4.99 -1.91
CA TYR A 212 4.93 -3.68 -2.54
C TYR A 212 3.55 -3.07 -2.76
N VAL A 213 2.55 -3.86 -3.17
CA VAL A 213 1.15 -3.39 -3.21
C VAL A 213 0.66 -3.03 -1.80
N PHE A 214 0.96 -3.87 -0.81
CA PHE A 214 0.59 -3.63 0.60
C PHE A 214 1.10 -2.28 1.12
N VAL A 215 2.28 -1.83 0.71
CA VAL A 215 2.88 -0.54 1.10
C VAL A 215 2.74 0.58 0.06
N LEU A 216 1.74 0.54 -0.83
CA LEU A 216 1.48 1.57 -1.87
C LEU A 216 2.59 1.75 -2.92
N GLN A 217 3.55 0.82 -3.04
CA GLN A 217 4.65 0.89 -4.00
C GLN A 217 4.30 0.16 -5.30
N TYR A 218 3.21 0.55 -5.96
CA TYR A 218 2.71 -0.12 -7.15
C TYR A 218 3.76 -0.24 -8.27
N CYS A 219 4.58 0.79 -8.50
CA CYS A 219 5.65 0.74 -9.49
C CYS A 219 6.68 -0.36 -9.19
N GLN A 220 7.02 -0.57 -7.92
CA GLN A 220 7.95 -1.63 -7.53
C GLN A 220 7.31 -3.00 -7.68
N ALA A 221 6.02 -3.13 -7.35
CA ALA A 221 5.27 -4.38 -7.56
C ALA A 221 5.29 -4.82 -9.03
N LEU A 222 5.18 -3.87 -9.98
CA LEU A 222 5.26 -4.14 -11.42
C LEU A 222 6.68 -4.48 -11.91
N LYS A 223 7.71 -4.18 -11.13
CA LYS A 223 9.14 -4.41 -11.46
C LYS A 223 9.73 -5.66 -10.82
N VAL A 224 8.96 -6.35 -9.97
CA VAL A 224 9.39 -7.63 -9.40
C VAL A 224 9.69 -8.61 -10.53
N ASP A 225 10.75 -9.40 -10.37
CA ASP A 225 11.22 -10.34 -11.39
C ASP A 225 10.06 -11.20 -11.93
N ASN A 226 9.95 -11.25 -13.26
CA ASN A 226 8.91 -11.97 -14.00
C ASN A 226 7.47 -11.44 -13.86
N ALA A 227 7.22 -10.31 -13.19
CA ALA A 227 5.85 -9.76 -13.06
C ALA A 227 5.20 -9.53 -14.45
N GLU A 228 5.90 -8.85 -15.35
CA GLU A 228 5.42 -8.60 -16.72
C GLU A 228 5.13 -9.90 -17.49
N ALA A 229 6.07 -10.85 -17.46
CA ALA A 229 5.91 -12.13 -18.15
C ALA A 229 4.73 -12.93 -17.59
N CYS A 230 4.51 -12.88 -16.27
CA CYS A 230 3.39 -13.54 -15.61
C CYS A 230 2.06 -12.88 -15.99
N PHE A 231 1.96 -11.54 -15.94
CA PHE A 231 0.73 -10.84 -16.31
C PHE A 231 0.33 -11.06 -17.78
N LYS A 232 1.33 -11.17 -18.67
CA LYS A 232 1.12 -11.44 -20.10
C LYS A 232 1.00 -12.93 -20.42
N PHE A 233 1.11 -13.83 -19.44
CA PHE A 233 1.00 -15.27 -19.65
C PHE A 233 -0.34 -15.63 -20.29
N ASP A 234 -0.33 -16.53 -21.27
CA ASP A 234 -1.52 -16.92 -22.06
C ASP A 234 -2.29 -15.72 -22.67
N GLY A 235 -1.59 -14.62 -22.96
CA GLY A 235 -2.20 -13.39 -23.47
C GLY A 235 -3.25 -12.81 -22.53
N ALA A 236 -3.10 -13.01 -21.21
CA ALA A 236 -4.06 -12.51 -20.23
C ALA A 236 -4.10 -10.99 -20.16
N CYS A 237 -2.95 -10.34 -20.10
CA CYS A 237 -2.79 -8.90 -20.30
C CYS A 237 -2.13 -8.62 -21.66
N THR A 238 -2.64 -7.64 -22.38
CA THR A 238 -2.00 -7.06 -23.57
C THR A 238 -0.81 -6.17 -23.19
N ASN A 239 0.06 -5.86 -24.17
CA ASN A 239 1.12 -4.86 -23.95
C ASN A 239 0.53 -3.49 -23.57
N ALA A 240 -0.54 -3.07 -24.24
CA ALA A 240 -1.18 -1.78 -23.97
C ALA A 240 -1.74 -1.68 -22.54
N GLU A 241 -2.38 -2.74 -22.03
CA GLU A 241 -2.85 -2.79 -20.64
C GLU A 241 -1.68 -2.70 -19.66
N PHE A 242 -0.60 -3.47 -19.89
CA PHE A 242 0.56 -3.45 -19.02
C PHE A 242 1.29 -2.10 -19.03
N ASP A 243 1.48 -1.51 -20.22
CA ASP A 243 2.15 -0.22 -20.38
C ASP A 243 1.35 0.91 -19.71
N MET A 244 0.02 0.87 -19.79
CA MET A 244 -0.86 1.79 -19.06
C MET A 244 -0.69 1.66 -17.54
N LEU A 245 -0.68 0.43 -17.00
CA LEU A 245 -0.44 0.21 -15.56
C LEU A 245 0.93 0.73 -15.13
N LYS A 246 1.96 0.47 -15.95
CA LYS A 246 3.32 0.94 -15.70
C LYS A 246 3.39 2.46 -15.71
N LEU A 247 2.75 3.10 -16.67
CA LEU A 247 2.71 4.56 -16.78
C LEU A 247 2.05 5.19 -15.55
N GLU A 248 0.88 4.69 -15.13
CA GLU A 248 0.17 5.25 -13.97
C GLU A 248 0.87 4.94 -12.64
N ALA A 249 1.56 3.80 -12.53
CA ALA A 249 2.28 3.43 -11.31
C ALA A 249 3.64 4.13 -11.18
N CYS A 250 4.38 4.25 -12.28
CA CYS A 250 5.78 4.70 -12.30
C CYS A 250 5.97 6.13 -12.81
N GLY A 251 4.93 6.72 -13.41
CA GLY A 251 5.05 7.95 -14.17
C GLY A 251 5.68 7.73 -15.56
N PRO A 252 5.79 8.80 -16.37
CA PRO A 252 6.45 8.72 -17.67
C PRO A 252 7.92 8.33 -17.47
N GLU A 253 8.42 7.40 -18.28
CA GLU A 253 9.85 7.15 -18.34
C GLU A 253 10.51 8.41 -18.89
N THR A 254 11.17 9.18 -18.04
CA THR A 254 12.12 10.19 -18.50
C THR A 254 13.26 9.43 -19.14
N THR A 255 13.16 9.21 -20.46
CA THR A 255 14.31 8.83 -21.25
C THR A 255 15.28 9.99 -21.16
N THR A 256 16.19 9.95 -20.18
CA THR A 256 17.40 10.75 -20.23
C THR A 256 18.14 10.22 -21.44
N MET A 257 17.85 10.79 -22.61
CA MET A 257 18.72 10.67 -23.76
C MET A 257 20.05 11.24 -23.30
N SER A 258 20.95 10.36 -22.89
CA SER A 258 22.37 10.62 -22.88
C SER A 258 22.71 10.93 -24.34
N VAL A 259 22.55 12.19 -24.72
CA VAL A 259 23.14 12.72 -25.94
C VAL A 259 24.64 12.53 -25.73
N SER A 260 25.16 11.45 -26.30
CA SER A 260 26.58 11.27 -26.51
C SER A 260 27.06 12.52 -27.23
N SER A 261 27.75 13.40 -26.52
CA SER A 261 28.31 14.62 -27.09
C SER A 261 29.09 14.28 -28.36
N PRO A 262 28.82 14.92 -29.51
CA PRO A 262 29.69 14.78 -30.66
C PRO A 262 31.05 15.36 -30.29
N THR A 263 32.10 14.54 -30.43
CA THR A 263 33.50 14.96 -30.32
C THR A 263 33.74 16.06 -31.35
N THR A 264 33.68 17.31 -30.89
CA THR A 264 33.97 18.47 -31.74
C THR A 264 35.36 18.95 -31.39
N THR A 265 36.26 18.80 -32.37
CA THR A 265 37.65 19.24 -32.33
C THR A 265 37.76 20.74 -32.06
N LEU A 266 38.68 21.05 -31.16
CA LEU A 266 39.08 22.36 -30.68
C LEU A 266 39.50 23.31 -31.83
N SER A 267 38.81 24.45 -31.97
CA SER A 267 39.37 25.65 -32.59
C SER A 267 38.78 26.91 -31.94
N THR A 268 39.66 27.83 -31.57
CA THR A 268 39.48 29.03 -30.71
C THR A 268 38.88 30.24 -31.47
N PRO A 269 38.45 31.33 -30.77
CA PRO A 269 37.24 32.12 -31.06
C PRO A 269 37.49 33.50 -31.70
N PRO A 270 36.42 34.30 -31.94
CA PRO A 270 36.36 35.57 -31.18
C PRO A 270 34.95 36.05 -30.71
N ILE A 271 34.95 36.56 -29.47
CA ILE A 271 34.31 37.77 -28.89
C ILE A 271 32.93 38.25 -29.43
N GLY A 272 31.94 38.29 -28.53
CA GLY A 272 30.73 39.10 -28.65
C GLY A 272 29.72 38.87 -27.52
N ALA A 273 29.47 39.89 -26.70
CA ALA A 273 28.66 39.87 -25.48
C ALA A 273 27.17 39.56 -25.69
N THR A 274 26.48 39.04 -24.66
CA THR A 274 25.35 39.69 -23.94
C THR A 274 24.87 38.78 -22.80
N ASN A 275 24.72 39.36 -21.60
CA ASN A 275 24.19 38.72 -20.40
C ASN A 275 22.68 38.42 -20.53
N LEU A 276 22.27 37.18 -20.25
CA LEU A 276 20.91 36.81 -19.92
C LEU A 276 20.94 35.89 -18.69
N THR A 277 20.67 36.49 -17.53
CA THR A 277 20.44 35.81 -16.26
C THR A 277 19.07 35.15 -16.30
N LEU A 278 19.04 33.83 -16.43
CA LEU A 278 17.85 33.02 -16.23
C LEU A 278 17.94 32.35 -14.85
N THR A 279 17.16 32.83 -13.90
CA THR A 279 17.00 32.24 -12.57
C THR A 279 16.06 31.04 -12.64
N THR A 280 16.61 29.83 -12.51
CA THR A 280 15.84 28.61 -12.25
C THR A 280 15.67 28.39 -10.74
N PRO A 281 14.47 28.02 -10.24
CA PRO A 281 14.28 27.63 -8.86
C PRO A 281 14.85 26.23 -8.57
N PRO A 282 15.26 25.91 -7.33
CA PRO A 282 15.80 24.60 -6.99
C PRO A 282 14.68 23.57 -6.81
N ASN A 283 14.63 22.59 -7.72
CA ASN A 283 13.92 21.33 -7.49
C ASN A 283 14.73 20.46 -6.51
N ILE A 284 14.19 20.26 -5.31
CA ILE A 284 14.69 19.24 -4.38
C ILE A 284 13.99 17.93 -4.74
N ALA A 285 14.62 17.14 -5.62
CA ALA A 285 14.27 15.73 -5.81
C ALA A 285 15.11 14.90 -4.84
N THR A 286 14.52 14.48 -3.72
CA THR A 286 15.15 13.55 -2.79
C THR A 286 15.03 12.14 -3.35
N ASN A 287 16.06 11.71 -4.07
CA ASN A 287 16.19 10.36 -4.59
C ASN A 287 16.69 9.45 -3.45
N ILE A 288 15.80 8.69 -2.80
CA ILE A 288 16.19 7.71 -1.78
C ILE A 288 16.26 6.35 -2.46
N SER A 289 17.48 6.01 -2.89
CA SER A 289 17.88 4.69 -3.35
C SER A 289 17.65 3.66 -2.24
N GLY A 290 16.94 2.59 -2.57
CA GLY A 290 16.53 1.54 -1.65
C GLY A 290 17.70 0.79 -1.03
N THR A 291 17.61 0.60 0.29
CA THR A 291 18.36 -0.44 1.02
C THR A 291 17.34 -1.52 1.39
N LEU A 292 17.51 -2.68 0.77
CA LEU A 292 16.74 -3.90 1.02
C LEU A 292 17.00 -4.35 2.47
N MET A 293 15.98 -4.33 3.34
CA MET A 293 16.07 -4.97 4.66
C MET A 293 15.25 -6.25 4.63
N VAL A 294 15.95 -7.38 4.56
CA VAL A 294 15.36 -8.72 4.70
C VAL A 294 14.94 -8.87 6.17
N ILE A 295 13.67 -8.64 6.46
CA ILE A 295 13.05 -9.11 7.71
C ILE A 295 12.37 -10.43 7.40
N VAL A 296 12.84 -11.47 8.08
CA VAL A 296 12.33 -12.84 8.05
C VAL A 296 10.88 -12.83 8.55
N LEU A 297 9.93 -12.67 7.64
CA LEU A 297 8.54 -13.06 7.86
C LEU A 297 8.42 -14.55 7.53
N SER A 298 8.66 -15.38 8.55
CA SER A 298 8.11 -16.73 8.62
C SER A 298 6.59 -16.63 8.78
N TRP A 299 5.85 -17.66 8.35
CA TRP A 299 4.37 -17.81 8.38
C TRP A 299 3.66 -16.95 7.28
N ALA A 300 2.91 -17.49 6.32
CA ALA A 300 2.00 -18.63 6.36
C ALA A 300 2.10 -19.59 5.16
N THR A 301 2.23 -20.87 5.47
CA THR A 301 1.79 -21.98 4.63
C THR A 301 0.30 -22.21 4.86
N ALA A 302 -0.50 -22.17 3.79
CA ALA A 302 -1.69 -23.01 3.54
C ALA A 302 -2.73 -22.27 2.68
N PHE A 303 -2.54 -22.30 1.36
CA PHE A 303 -3.65 -22.34 0.41
C PHE A 303 -3.29 -23.39 -0.64
N SER A 304 -3.66 -24.63 -0.35
CA SER A 304 -3.80 -25.69 -1.35
C SER A 304 -5.29 -25.98 -1.42
N SER A 305 -5.90 -25.61 -2.54
CA SER A 305 -7.18 -26.17 -2.95
C SER A 305 -7.01 -26.68 -4.37
N THR A 306 -7.10 -27.99 -4.45
CA THR A 306 -7.12 -28.87 -5.61
C THR A 306 -8.04 -28.37 -6.73
N LEU A 307 -7.53 -28.28 -7.95
CA LEU A 307 -8.35 -28.40 -9.16
C LEU A 307 -8.92 -29.82 -9.22
N PRO A 308 -10.22 -30.04 -9.49
CA PRO A 308 -10.66 -31.31 -10.05
C PRO A 308 -10.38 -31.31 -11.56
N GLU A 309 -9.67 -32.33 -12.02
CA GLU A 309 -9.73 -32.77 -13.42
C GLU A 309 -11.16 -33.25 -13.70
N LEU A 310 -11.83 -32.60 -14.66
CA LEU A 310 -12.82 -33.16 -15.59
C LEU A 310 -13.11 -32.16 -16.70
#